data_AF-A0AAD8D433-F1
#
_entry.id   AF-A0AAD8D433-F1
#
_cell.length_a   1.000
_cell.length_b   1.000
_cell.length_c   1.000
_cell.angle_alpha   90.00
_cell.angle_beta   90.00
_cell.angle_gamma   90.00
#
_symmetry.space_group_name_H-M   'P 1'
#
loop_
_entity.id
_entity.type
_entity.pdbx_description
1 polymer ?
#
loop_
_entity_poly.entity_id
_entity_poly.type
_entity_poly.pdbx_seq_one_letter_code
_entity_poly.pdbx_strand_id
1 'polypeptide(L)'
;MDPKFDTQAIFYRKKPRKPIIVQIWNKNMVQDEFMGQVILAASTNDPSTTQRLQLRKKGRAKADEMPGFITLRTITCENLTDL
;
A
#
# COMPACT_ATOMS: atom_id res chain seq x y z
N MET A 1 0.28 2.27 19.61
CA MET A 1 1.56 2.07 18.90
C MET A 1 1.46 2.76 17.55
N ASP A 2 2.50 3.50 17.13
CA ASP A 2 2.59 4.23 15.86
C ASP A 2 3.92 3.88 15.16
N PRO A 3 3.99 2.71 14.49
CA PRO A 3 5.25 2.22 13.90
C PRO A 3 5.68 3.10 12.72
N LYS A 4 6.96 3.48 12.71
CA LYS A 4 7.58 4.21 11.60
C LYS A 4 8.38 3.27 10.74
N PHE A 5 8.02 3.20 9.46
CA PHE A 5 8.73 2.37 8.48
C PHE A 5 9.76 3.17 7.70
N ASP A 6 9.45 4.43 7.37
CA ASP A 6 10.31 5.37 6.60
C ASP A 6 11.05 4.71 5.42
N THR A 7 10.35 3.78 4.75
CA THR A 7 10.89 2.93 3.69
C THR A 7 10.35 3.39 2.35
N GLN A 8 11.20 3.31 1.32
CA GLN A 8 10.84 3.61 -0.06
C GLN A 8 11.24 2.44 -0.96
N ALA A 9 10.46 2.21 -2.01
CA ALA A 9 10.72 1.18 -3.00
C ALA A 9 10.27 1.65 -4.38
N ILE A 10 11.00 1.23 -5.42
CA ILE A 10 10.70 1.52 -6.82
C ILE A 10 10.37 0.20 -7.52
N PHE A 11 9.26 0.18 -8.28
CA PHE A 11 8.80 -0.99 -9.01
C PHE A 11 8.62 -0.68 -10.49
N TYR A 12 9.28 -1.44 -11.36
CA TYR A 12 9.02 -1.42 -12.81
C TYR A 12 7.85 -2.34 -13.15
N ARG A 13 6.77 -1.78 -13.69
CA ARG A 13 5.49 -2.49 -13.89
C ARG A 13 5.18 -2.71 -15.37
N LYS A 14 5.31 -3.95 -15.84
CA LYS A 14 4.90 -4.33 -17.22
C LYS A 14 3.38 -4.18 -17.46
N LYS A 15 2.56 -4.25 -16.41
CA LYS A 15 1.09 -4.13 -16.47
C LYS A 15 0.62 -3.02 -15.50
N PRO A 16 0.70 -1.73 -15.88
CA PRO A 16 0.40 -0.60 -14.98
C PRO A 16 -1.08 -0.52 -14.55
N ARG A 17 -1.97 -1.29 -15.19
CA ARG A 17 -3.37 -1.41 -14.77
C ARG A 17 -3.59 -2.38 -13.60
N LYS A 18 -2.59 -3.18 -13.21
CA LYS A 18 -2.69 -4.06 -12.04
C LYS A 18 -2.39 -3.26 -10.76
N PRO A 19 -3.26 -3.26 -9.75
CA PRO A 19 -3.03 -2.46 -8.54
C PRO A 19 -1.80 -2.91 -7.76
N ILE A 20 -1.28 -2.02 -6.93
CA ILE A 20 -0.28 -2.32 -5.89
C ILE A 20 -1.04 -2.64 -4.61
N ILE A 21 -0.68 -3.76 -3.96
CA ILE A 21 -1.26 -4.16 -2.67
C ILE A 21 -0.17 -4.03 -1.63
N VAL A 22 -0.38 -3.16 -0.64
CA VAL A 22 0.51 -3.04 0.52
C VAL A 22 -0.16 -3.77 1.68
N GLN A 23 0.56 -4.73 2.26
CA GLN A 23 0.07 -5.54 3.38
C GLN A 23 0.91 -5.26 4.63
N ILE A 24 0.24 -5.22 5.78
CA ILE A 24 0.87 -5.07 7.08
C ILE A 24 0.81 -6.41 7.79
N TRP A 25 1.96 -6.81 8.31
CA TRP A 25 2.13 -8.06 9.03
C TRP A 25 2.82 -7.77 10.36
N ASN A 26 2.31 -8.38 11.42
CA ASN A 26 2.95 -8.41 12.73
C ASN A 26 3.87 -9.64 12.77
N LYS A 27 5.18 -9.41 12.98
CA LYS A 27 6.17 -10.47 13.02
C LYS A 27 6.11 -11.20 14.35
N ASN A 28 5.82 -12.51 14.32
CA ASN A 28 5.73 -13.34 15.52
C ASN A 28 6.74 -14.49 15.47
N MET A 29 6.94 -15.18 16.60
CA MET A 29 7.91 -16.28 16.68
C MET A 29 7.53 -17.52 15.87
N VAL A 30 6.22 -17.81 15.75
CA VAL A 30 5.73 -19.05 15.11
C VAL A 30 5.13 -18.74 13.73
N GLN A 31 4.23 -17.76 13.66
CA GLN A 31 3.59 -17.37 12.41
C GLN A 31 3.23 -15.89 12.42
N ASP A 32 3.65 -15.18 11.38
CA ASP A 32 3.32 -13.77 11.18
C ASP A 32 1.80 -13.58 11.02
N GLU A 33 1.29 -12.55 11.68
CA GLU A 33 -0.12 -12.23 11.71
C GLU A 33 -0.44 -11.12 10.71
N PHE A 34 -1.44 -11.35 9.87
CA PHE A 34 -1.91 -10.34 8.92
C PHE A 34 -2.74 -9.27 9.64
N MET A 35 -2.29 -8.03 9.59
CA MET A 35 -2.96 -6.90 10.25
C MET A 35 -3.90 -6.13 9.32
N GLY A 36 -3.72 -6.25 8.00
CA GLY A 36 -4.54 -5.55 7.02
C GLY A 36 -3.81 -5.22 5.74
N GLN A 37 -4.55 -4.71 4.76
CA GLN A 37 -3.99 -4.26 3.49
C GLN A 37 -4.65 -3.00 2.96
N VAL A 38 -3.95 -2.32 2.06
CA VAL A 38 -4.51 -1.28 1.18
C VAL A 38 -4.24 -1.64 -0.27
N ILE A 39 -5.19 -1.30 -1.14
CA ILE A 39 -5.10 -1.53 -2.58
C ILE A 39 -5.01 -0.16 -3.25
N LEU A 40 -3.88 0.09 -3.91
CA LEU A 40 -3.57 1.33 -4.60
C LEU A 40 -3.71 1.07 -6.10
N ALA A 41 -4.48 1.90 -6.81
CA ALA A 41 -4.52 1.83 -8.27
C ALA A 41 -3.13 2.07 -8.86
N ALA A 42 -2.37 2.98 -8.24
CA ALA A 42 -1.05 3.42 -8.66
C ALA A 42 -1.10 3.81 -10.14
N SER A 43 -2.06 4.68 -10.46
CA SER A 43 -2.22 5.26 -11.79
C SER A 43 -1.41 6.56 -11.89
N THR A 44 -1.07 6.98 -13.10
CA THR A 44 -0.40 8.28 -13.34
C THR A 44 -1.26 9.48 -12.94
N ASN A 45 -2.58 9.28 -12.81
CA ASN A 45 -3.52 10.30 -12.33
C ASN A 45 -3.71 10.26 -10.81
N ASP A 46 -3.16 9.27 -10.11
CA ASP A 46 -3.29 9.21 -8.66
C ASP A 46 -2.50 10.38 -8.05
N PRO A 47 -3.05 11.05 -7.02
CA PRO A 47 -2.37 12.17 -6.39
C PRO A 47 -1.03 11.70 -5.83
N SER A 48 0.04 12.42 -6.18
CA SER A 48 1.40 12.18 -5.68
C SER A 48 1.61 12.68 -4.25
N THR A 49 0.53 13.00 -3.54
CA THR A 49 0.55 13.48 -2.16
C THR A 49 0.54 12.32 -1.16
N THR A 50 0.97 12.60 0.05
CA THR A 50 0.88 11.65 1.16
C THR A 50 -0.57 11.43 1.54
N GLN A 51 -1.00 10.16 1.59
CA GLN A 51 -2.35 9.75 1.91
C GLN A 51 -2.36 8.88 3.17
N ARG A 52 -3.31 9.14 4.07
CA ARG A 52 -3.61 8.26 5.21
C ARG A 52 -4.76 7.34 4.82
N LEU A 53 -4.51 6.04 4.80
CA LEU A 53 -5.43 5.02 4.27
C LEU A 53 -5.84 4.04 5.36
N GLN A 54 -7.14 3.74 5.44
CA GLN A 54 -7.71 2.73 6.35
C GLN A 54 -7.28 1.32 5.92
N LEU A 55 -6.80 0.50 6.85
CA LEU A 55 -6.50 -0.90 6.60
C LEU A 55 -7.79 -1.72 6.37
N ARG A 56 -7.71 -2.75 5.52
CA ARG A 56 -8.84 -3.63 5.18
C ARG A 56 -8.46 -5.10 5.20
N LYS A 57 -9.45 -5.99 5.32
CA LYS A 57 -9.24 -7.45 5.19
C LYS A 57 -8.85 -7.88 3.76
N LYS A 58 -8.37 -9.12 3.63
CA LYS A 58 -8.18 -9.78 2.32
C LYS A 58 -9.54 -10.14 1.73
N GLY A 59 -9.80 -9.76 0.48
CA GLY A 59 -11.02 -10.13 -0.24
C GLY A 59 -11.62 -8.99 -1.07
N ARG A 60 -12.67 -9.30 -1.85
CA ARG A 60 -13.39 -8.32 -2.69
C ARG A 60 -14.35 -7.44 -1.89
N ALA A 61 -14.74 -7.84 -0.68
CA ALA A 61 -15.60 -7.06 0.17
C ALA A 61 -14.80 -5.88 0.76
N LYS A 62 -14.97 -4.70 0.16
CA LYS A 62 -14.39 -3.43 0.66
C LYS A 62 -14.92 -3.02 2.04
N ALA A 63 -15.93 -3.71 2.57
CA ALA A 63 -16.68 -3.34 3.76
C ALA A 63 -16.05 -3.79 5.10
N ASP A 64 -15.07 -4.70 5.07
CA ASP A 64 -14.41 -5.17 6.29
C ASP A 64 -13.19 -4.30 6.58
N GLU A 65 -13.44 -3.14 7.20
CA GLU A 65 -12.40 -2.31 7.79
C GLU A 65 -11.65 -3.08 8.87
N MET A 66 -10.33 -2.98 8.86
CA MET A 66 -9.44 -3.47 9.91
C MET A 66 -9.00 -2.28 10.76
N PRO A 67 -8.76 -2.45 12.07
CA PRO A 67 -8.24 -1.38 12.90
C PRO A 67 -6.87 -0.90 12.37
N GLY A 68 -6.66 0.41 12.40
CA GLY A 68 -5.39 1.03 12.02
C GLY A 68 -5.38 1.67 10.64
N PHE A 69 -4.38 2.52 10.45
CA PHE A 69 -4.16 3.29 9.24
C PHE A 69 -2.71 3.13 8.79
N ILE A 70 -2.47 3.34 7.50
CA ILE A 70 -1.13 3.48 6.95
C ILE A 70 -1.01 4.79 6.19
N THR A 71 0.13 5.45 6.36
CA THR A 71 0.46 6.68 5.63
C THR A 71 1.41 6.33 4.50
N LEU A 72 1.02 6.60 3.26
CA LEU A 72 1.79 6.26 2.06
C LEU A 72 1.80 7.42 1.07
N ARG A 73 2.88 7.53 0.30
CA ARG A 73 2.96 8.37 -0.90
C ARG A 73 3.27 7.47 -2.08
N THR A 74 2.46 7.55 -3.13
CA THR A 74 2.66 6.76 -4.36
C THR A 74 2.90 7.69 -5.52
N ILE A 75 3.96 7.45 -6.28
CA ILE A 75 4.27 8.18 -7.51
C ILE A 75 4.30 7.15 -8.63
N THR A 76 3.57 7.42 -9.70
CA THR A 76 3.58 6.58 -10.90
C THR A 76 3.90 7.45 -12.11
N CYS A 77 4.98 7.12 -12.80
CA CYS A 77 5.38 7.75 -14.05
C CYS A 77 5.59 6.69 -15.14
N GLU A 78 5.51 7.10 -16.40
CA GLU A 78 5.83 6.24 -17.55
C GLU A 78 7.33 6.25 -17.85
N ASN A 79 8.00 7.38 -17.57
CA ASN A 79 9.44 7.51 -17.69
C ASN A 79 10.06 7.77 -16.31
N LEU A 80 11.08 6.98 -15.97
CA LEU A 80 11.74 7.04 -14.66
C LEU A 80 12.47 8.38 -14.45
N THR A 81 12.85 9.07 -15.51
CA THR A 81 13.47 10.41 -15.42
C THR A 81 12.53 11.49 -14.89
N ASP A 82 11.22 11.21 -14.86
CA ASP A 82 10.20 12.17 -14.44
C ASP A 82 9.87 12.07 -12.94
N LEU A 83 10.61 11.22 -12.19
CA LEU A 83 10.35 10.90 -10.78
C LEU A 83 10.98 11.91 -9.81
#